data_AF-A0A0G4NLT9-F1
#
_entry.id   AF-A0A0G4NLT9-F1
#
_cell.length_a   1.000
_cell.length_b   1.000
_cell.length_c   1.000
_cell.angle_alpha   90.00
_cell.angle_beta   90.00
_cell.angle_gamma   90.00
#
_symmetry.space_group_name_H-M   'P 1'
#
loop_
_entity.id
_entity.type
_entity.pdbx_description
1 polymer ?
#
loop_
_entity_poly.entity_id
_entity_poly.type
_entity_poly.pdbx_seq_one_letter_code
_entity_poly.pdbx_strand_id
1 'polypeptide(L)'
;MASTEDYQNIFHWAETQKDGSIPSFETRRNDPYKYMSGFNNSFESEAVPGVIPKGQNSPRSIRFGLYAEQMTASAFVAPRHVNKKAWLYRSRPAVAHQGFTDLPNREDVESNFLPINPRVHVSPTQLAWSPFDIPTDQDVDFIDGLKTLAGSGDPTLREGLATHVYLCNTSMKKRAFANSDGDFLIVPQQGALDIQTEFGFLYVQPGEICVIQRGQRFKVNVEGPTRGYILEIWGSNFELPELGPLGANGLANARDFLHPVAACILNFLYGGAAGAADYRLSSSSSSSFAASSAASSSSATHAAEKRVRALVLGAHIFLYVALRDVPPTSQLLTILCCRLRALLTELDEPPAAGVGRGALSLWLAFVGLVGSGGGHGGGGGHGAAGSENAQWFAAMFQTALRDTTPGGTLTEAGRRDLRATLRSFLWEERHCRVVLDTLERRHSVSPPPVVENVGVEVMGGGDE
;
A
#
# COMPACT_ATOMS: atom_id res chain seq x y z
N MET A 1 -33.37 6.38 0.63
CA MET A 1 -31.95 6.12 0.35
C MET A 1 -31.92 5.05 -0.72
N ALA A 2 -31.51 5.37 -1.95
CA ALA A 2 -31.37 4.36 -3.00
C ALA A 2 -30.49 3.22 -2.48
N SER A 3 -30.96 1.97 -2.59
CA SER A 3 -30.21 0.79 -2.19
C SER A 3 -28.92 0.72 -2.99
N THR A 4 -27.88 0.13 -2.42
CA THR A 4 -26.58 -0.11 -3.06
C THR A 4 -26.69 -0.86 -4.40
N GLU A 5 -27.84 -1.48 -4.67
CA GLU A 5 -28.15 -2.27 -5.87
C GLU A 5 -28.42 -1.42 -7.12
N ASP A 6 -28.81 -0.14 -6.99
CA ASP A 6 -29.17 0.68 -8.17
C ASP A 6 -27.96 1.08 -9.03
N TYR A 7 -26.74 1.12 -8.48
CA TYR A 7 -25.57 1.66 -9.19
C TYR A 7 -24.97 0.70 -10.22
N GLN A 8 -25.24 -0.60 -10.13
CA GLN A 8 -24.70 -1.59 -11.09
C GLN A 8 -25.43 -1.55 -12.43
N ASN A 9 -26.67 -1.03 -12.47
CA ASN A 9 -27.50 -0.97 -13.67
C ASN A 9 -27.43 0.40 -14.38
N ILE A 10 -26.70 1.36 -13.83
CA ILE A 10 -26.57 2.71 -14.38
C ILE A 10 -25.27 2.80 -15.16
N PHE A 11 -25.39 3.05 -16.48
CA PHE A 11 -24.24 3.13 -17.37
C PHE A 11 -23.29 4.25 -16.97
N HIS A 12 -23.81 5.46 -16.77
CA HIS A 12 -23.03 6.62 -16.32
C HIS A 12 -23.54 7.17 -14.98
N TRP A 13 -22.69 7.23 -13.96
CA TRP A 13 -23.12 7.61 -12.61
C TRP A 13 -23.73 9.01 -12.52
N ALA A 14 -23.36 9.93 -13.41
CA ALA A 14 -23.96 11.27 -13.44
C ALA A 14 -25.46 11.27 -13.77
N GLU A 15 -26.00 10.19 -14.35
CA GLU A 15 -27.45 10.03 -14.56
C GLU A 15 -28.25 10.00 -13.24
N THR A 16 -27.58 9.74 -12.12
CA THR A 16 -28.19 9.80 -10.78
C THR A 16 -28.35 11.23 -10.25
N GLN A 17 -27.74 12.23 -10.89
CA GLN A 17 -27.73 13.63 -10.43
C GLN A 17 -28.81 14.47 -11.14
N LYS A 18 -30.08 14.07 -10.98
CA LYS A 18 -31.20 14.65 -11.75
C LYS A 18 -31.68 16.03 -11.29
N ASP A 19 -31.74 16.27 -9.99
CA ASP A 19 -32.41 17.44 -9.40
C ASP A 19 -31.58 18.18 -8.34
N GLY A 20 -30.28 17.86 -8.23
CA GLY A 20 -29.36 18.48 -7.27
C GLY A 20 -29.65 18.14 -5.80
N SER A 21 -30.62 17.26 -5.52
CA SER A 21 -30.90 16.79 -4.16
C SER A 21 -29.76 15.95 -3.57
N ILE A 22 -28.99 15.30 -4.44
CA ILE A 22 -27.78 14.56 -4.11
C ILE A 22 -26.57 15.42 -4.51
N PRO A 23 -25.65 15.74 -3.58
CA PRO A 23 -24.42 16.42 -3.93
C PRO A 23 -23.65 15.67 -5.02
N SER A 24 -23.04 16.41 -5.94
CA SER A 24 -22.20 15.81 -6.97
C SER A 24 -21.03 15.05 -6.35
N PHE A 25 -20.77 13.85 -6.83
CA PHE A 25 -19.64 13.01 -6.45
C PHE A 25 -18.81 12.67 -7.68
N GLU A 26 -17.50 12.46 -7.53
CA GLU A 26 -16.57 12.24 -8.66
C GLU A 26 -16.54 10.79 -9.13
N THR A 27 -16.81 9.84 -8.23
CA THR A 27 -16.80 8.39 -8.49
C THR A 27 -18.00 7.72 -7.86
N ARG A 28 -18.34 6.51 -8.32
CA ARG A 28 -19.42 5.72 -7.72
C ARG A 28 -19.14 5.47 -6.24
N ARG A 29 -20.20 5.34 -5.43
CA ARG A 29 -20.11 5.24 -3.96
C ARG A 29 -19.35 4.01 -3.45
N ASN A 30 -19.19 2.98 -4.27
CA ASN A 30 -18.43 1.78 -3.95
C ASN A 30 -16.92 1.91 -4.25
N ASP A 31 -16.48 3.00 -4.87
CA ASP A 31 -15.06 3.28 -5.02
C ASP A 31 -14.45 3.62 -3.66
N PRO A 32 -13.47 2.83 -3.17
CA PRO A 32 -12.88 3.03 -1.84
C PRO A 32 -11.78 4.10 -1.81
N TYR A 33 -11.40 4.67 -2.96
CA TYR A 33 -10.21 5.51 -3.09
C TYR A 33 -10.54 6.99 -3.29
N LYS A 34 -9.49 7.81 -3.14
CA LYS A 34 -9.53 9.25 -3.40
C LYS A 34 -8.57 9.57 -4.53
N TYR A 35 -8.90 10.61 -5.29
CA TYR A 35 -8.18 10.99 -6.48
C TYR A 35 -7.85 12.47 -6.53
N MET A 36 -6.97 12.83 -7.46
CA MET A 36 -6.69 14.20 -7.86
C MET A 36 -7.21 14.41 -9.28
N SER A 37 -7.97 15.48 -9.50
CA SER A 37 -8.60 15.78 -10.79
C SER A 37 -7.73 16.65 -11.69
N GLY A 38 -7.83 16.42 -13.00
CA GLY A 38 -7.24 17.25 -14.04
C GLY A 38 -6.28 16.49 -14.96
N PHE A 39 -6.70 16.35 -16.23
CA PHE A 39 -5.90 15.77 -17.29
C PHE A 39 -4.59 16.55 -17.50
N ASN A 40 -3.46 15.84 -17.57
CA ASN A 40 -2.13 16.42 -17.81
C ASN A 40 -1.65 17.46 -16.77
N ASN A 41 -2.23 17.50 -15.57
CA ASN A 41 -1.76 18.37 -14.48
C ASN A 41 -0.39 17.95 -13.94
N SER A 42 0.28 18.89 -13.25
CA SER A 42 1.46 18.62 -12.43
C SER A 42 1.04 18.37 -10.98
N PHE A 43 0.97 17.09 -10.59
CA PHE A 43 0.55 16.71 -9.24
C PHE A 43 1.72 16.53 -8.28
N GLU A 44 1.47 16.85 -7.01
CA GLU A 44 2.29 16.43 -5.86
C GLU A 44 1.40 15.60 -4.93
N SER A 45 1.84 14.38 -4.58
CA SER A 45 1.07 13.49 -3.72
C SER A 45 1.97 12.75 -2.75
N GLU A 46 1.57 12.71 -1.48
CA GLU A 46 2.37 12.15 -0.39
C GLU A 46 1.54 11.15 0.43
N ALA A 47 2.00 9.90 0.51
CA ALA A 47 1.43 8.93 1.44
C ALA A 47 1.77 9.28 2.91
N VAL A 48 2.94 9.89 3.13
CA VAL A 48 3.40 10.38 4.43
C VAL A 48 3.75 11.86 4.29
N PRO A 49 3.09 12.78 5.01
CA PRO A 49 3.30 14.21 4.85
C PRO A 49 4.75 14.65 5.05
N GLY A 50 5.24 15.53 4.17
CA GLY A 50 6.57 16.12 4.20
C GLY A 50 7.68 15.19 3.73
N VAL A 51 7.42 14.38 2.72
CA VAL A 51 8.40 13.49 2.07
C VAL A 51 8.99 14.12 0.82
N ILE A 52 8.17 14.81 0.02
CA ILE A 52 8.59 15.51 -1.20
C ILE A 52 9.55 16.63 -0.82
N PRO A 53 10.80 16.59 -1.29
CA PRO A 53 11.77 17.66 -1.10
C PRO A 53 11.25 18.97 -1.71
N LYS A 54 11.48 20.09 -1.02
CA LYS A 54 11.06 21.42 -1.48
C LYS A 54 12.23 22.17 -2.12
N GLY A 55 11.97 22.81 -3.27
CA GLY A 55 12.97 23.58 -4.03
C GLY A 55 13.96 22.76 -4.87
N GLN A 56 13.90 21.42 -4.83
CA GLN A 56 14.77 20.51 -5.58
C GLN A 56 14.13 19.13 -5.71
N ASN A 57 14.59 18.32 -6.68
CA ASN A 57 14.13 16.93 -6.85
C ASN A 57 15.08 15.89 -6.25
N SER A 58 16.37 16.23 -6.12
CA SER A 58 17.43 15.26 -5.78
C SER A 58 18.28 15.77 -4.62
N PRO A 59 17.73 15.89 -3.40
CA PRO A 59 18.53 16.19 -2.21
C PRO A 59 19.54 15.06 -1.95
N ARG A 60 20.63 15.38 -1.24
CA ARG A 60 21.61 14.38 -0.77
C ARG A 60 20.97 13.31 0.13
N SER A 61 19.97 13.68 0.92
CA SER A 61 19.25 12.77 1.80
C SER A 61 17.76 13.10 1.78
N ILE A 62 16.94 12.10 1.52
CA ILE A 62 15.48 12.22 1.50
C ILE A 62 14.94 11.74 2.84
N ARG A 63 13.84 12.34 3.29
CA ARG A 63 13.18 11.90 4.53
C ARG A 63 12.92 10.39 4.47
N PHE A 64 13.13 9.73 5.60
CA PHE A 64 13.06 8.27 5.75
C PHE A 64 14.15 7.46 5.02
N GLY A 65 15.12 8.11 4.37
CA GLY A 65 16.16 7.41 3.61
C GLY A 65 15.63 6.80 2.32
N LEU A 66 14.58 7.40 1.74
CA LEU A 66 14.03 7.00 0.45
C LEU A 66 15.01 7.32 -0.68
N TYR A 67 14.76 6.74 -1.85
CA TYR A 67 15.47 7.00 -3.09
C TYR A 67 14.63 7.91 -3.98
N ALA A 68 15.24 8.94 -4.57
CA ALA A 68 14.64 9.70 -5.64
C ALA A 68 14.88 8.98 -6.96
N GLU A 69 13.81 8.74 -7.70
CA GLU A 69 13.83 8.08 -8.99
C GLU A 69 12.95 8.87 -9.95
N GLN A 70 13.46 9.16 -11.15
CA GLN A 70 12.67 9.82 -12.18
C GLN A 70 12.21 8.79 -13.20
N MET A 71 10.91 8.77 -13.45
CA MET A 71 10.31 8.10 -14.60
C MET A 71 10.16 9.14 -15.71
N THR A 72 10.81 8.90 -16.85
CA THR A 72 10.80 9.80 -18.02
C THR A 72 10.02 9.13 -19.15
N ALA A 73 8.90 9.70 -19.54
CA ALA A 73 8.02 9.13 -20.56
C ALA A 73 8.26 9.74 -21.96
N SER A 74 8.64 11.02 -22.03
CA SER A 74 8.99 11.74 -23.27
C SER A 74 10.49 11.95 -23.42
N ALA A 75 10.96 12.39 -24.60
CA ALA A 75 12.34 12.86 -24.76
C ALA A 75 12.66 14.02 -23.79
N PHE A 76 13.88 14.08 -23.26
CA PHE A 76 14.29 15.14 -22.33
C PHE A 76 14.14 16.56 -22.91
N VAL A 77 14.38 16.70 -24.21
CA VAL A 77 14.29 17.97 -24.96
C VAL A 77 12.89 18.26 -25.51
N ALA A 78 11.90 17.42 -25.19
CA ALA A 78 10.53 17.63 -25.65
C ALA A 78 9.99 19.00 -25.17
N PRO A 79 9.24 19.74 -26.00
CA PRO A 79 8.58 20.98 -25.59
C PRO A 79 7.77 20.79 -24.30
N ARG A 80 7.69 21.83 -23.45
CA ARG A 80 7.10 21.71 -22.10
C ARG A 80 5.69 21.10 -22.08
N HIS A 81 4.85 21.38 -23.07
CA HIS A 81 3.46 20.92 -23.12
C HIS A 81 3.33 19.40 -23.41
N VAL A 82 4.32 18.81 -24.09
CA VAL A 82 4.41 17.35 -24.35
C VAL A 82 5.46 16.66 -23.47
N ASN A 83 6.17 17.39 -22.60
CA ASN A 83 7.20 16.81 -21.75
C ASN A 83 6.55 16.07 -20.56
N LYS A 84 6.69 14.74 -20.53
CA LYS A 84 6.07 13.86 -19.52
C LYS A 84 7.14 13.23 -18.64
N LYS A 85 7.04 13.49 -17.33
CA LYS A 85 7.94 12.94 -16.31
C LYS A 85 7.26 12.88 -14.96
N ALA A 86 7.72 11.97 -14.11
CA ALA A 86 7.33 11.90 -12.72
C ALA A 86 8.54 11.61 -11.83
N TRP A 87 8.54 12.17 -10.62
CA TRP A 87 9.53 11.86 -9.59
C TRP A 87 8.89 10.99 -8.52
N LEU A 88 9.49 9.83 -8.26
CA LEU A 88 9.09 8.89 -7.24
C LEU A 88 10.10 8.91 -6.10
N TYR A 89 9.60 9.06 -4.88
CA TYR A 89 10.39 8.95 -3.65
C TYR A 89 10.07 7.62 -2.97
N ARG A 90 10.85 6.58 -3.29
CA ARG A 90 10.50 5.18 -3.02
C ARG A 90 11.47 4.50 -2.06
N SER A 91 11.01 3.46 -1.37
CA SER A 91 11.80 2.74 -0.34
C SER A 91 12.96 1.93 -0.92
N ARG A 92 12.77 1.37 -2.12
CA ARG A 92 13.80 0.68 -2.90
C ARG A 92 13.72 1.15 -4.35
N PRO A 93 14.87 1.44 -4.99
CA PRO A 93 14.88 1.85 -6.39
C PRO A 93 14.43 0.70 -7.29
N ALA A 94 13.86 1.04 -8.45
CA ALA A 94 13.35 0.10 -9.44
C ALA A 94 14.40 -0.89 -9.95
N VAL A 95 15.69 -0.51 -9.91
CA VAL A 95 16.86 -1.30 -10.33
C VAL A 95 17.18 -2.47 -9.39
N ALA A 96 16.61 -2.51 -8.17
CA ALA A 96 16.87 -3.56 -7.19
C ALA A 96 16.11 -4.87 -7.49
N HIS A 97 16.45 -5.53 -8.60
CA HIS A 97 15.88 -6.80 -9.05
C HIS A 97 16.99 -7.76 -9.57
N GLN A 98 16.70 -9.06 -9.67
CA GLN A 98 17.70 -10.10 -9.98
C GLN A 98 17.92 -10.33 -11.49
N GLY A 99 17.70 -9.31 -12.33
CA GLY A 99 17.69 -9.45 -13.79
C GLY A 99 16.44 -10.19 -14.31
N PHE A 100 16.19 -10.11 -15.61
CA PHE A 100 15.03 -10.73 -16.25
C PHE A 100 15.39 -12.09 -16.85
N THR A 101 14.47 -13.04 -16.72
CA THR A 101 14.49 -14.33 -17.43
C THR A 101 13.30 -14.41 -18.37
N ASP A 102 13.53 -14.94 -19.56
CA ASP A 102 12.48 -15.08 -20.55
C ASP A 102 11.40 -16.05 -20.05
N LEU A 103 10.14 -15.67 -20.24
CA LEU A 103 9.00 -16.55 -20.03
C LEU A 103 8.71 -17.35 -21.31
N PRO A 104 8.04 -18.51 -21.19
CA PRO A 104 7.56 -19.23 -22.36
C PRO A 104 6.73 -18.31 -23.27
N ASN A 105 6.91 -18.46 -24.58
CA ASN A 105 6.12 -17.74 -25.57
C ASN A 105 4.63 -17.97 -25.35
N ARG A 106 3.86 -16.90 -25.41
CA ARG A 106 2.41 -16.94 -25.27
C ARG A 106 1.79 -16.92 -26.63
N GLU A 107 1.05 -17.97 -26.97
CA GLU A 107 0.44 -18.08 -28.30
C GLU A 107 -0.71 -17.10 -28.52
N ASP A 108 -1.35 -16.66 -27.44
CA ASP A 108 -2.48 -15.75 -27.51
C ASP A 108 -2.09 -14.27 -27.62
N VAL A 109 -0.82 -13.92 -27.48
CA VAL A 109 -0.35 -12.52 -27.51
C VAL A 109 0.54 -12.30 -28.74
N GLU A 110 0.27 -11.22 -29.46
CA GLU A 110 1.03 -10.81 -30.64
C GLU A 110 1.19 -9.29 -30.66
N SER A 111 2.30 -8.81 -31.20
CA SER A 111 2.64 -7.39 -31.27
C SER A 111 3.28 -7.01 -32.61
N ASN A 112 3.72 -7.97 -33.41
CA ASN A 112 4.24 -7.69 -34.74
C ASN A 112 3.14 -7.95 -35.77
N PHE A 113 2.59 -6.87 -36.33
CA PHE A 113 1.54 -6.94 -37.34
C PHE A 113 2.05 -6.72 -38.76
N LEU A 114 3.36 -6.85 -38.99
CA LEU A 114 3.94 -6.77 -40.32
C LEU A 114 3.49 -7.98 -41.17
N PRO A 115 3.23 -7.81 -42.49
CA PRO A 115 2.74 -8.89 -43.35
C PRO A 115 3.65 -10.13 -43.44
N ILE A 116 4.92 -10.01 -43.02
CA ILE A 116 5.88 -11.12 -42.97
C ILE A 116 5.61 -12.08 -41.80
N ASN A 117 4.85 -11.66 -40.79
CA ASN A 117 4.53 -12.50 -39.63
C ASN A 117 3.48 -13.55 -40.02
N PRO A 118 3.81 -14.86 -39.99
CA PRO A 118 2.87 -15.92 -40.36
C PRO A 118 1.70 -16.07 -39.37
N ARG A 119 1.79 -15.50 -38.16
CA ARG A 119 0.70 -15.50 -37.18
C ARG A 119 -0.39 -14.46 -37.49
N VAL A 120 -0.11 -13.53 -38.40
CA VAL A 120 -1.01 -12.43 -38.74
C VAL A 120 -1.75 -12.75 -40.03
N HIS A 121 -3.07 -12.80 -39.93
CA HIS A 121 -3.93 -13.00 -41.08
C HIS A 121 -4.51 -11.67 -41.57
N VAL A 122 -4.25 -11.32 -42.82
CA VAL A 122 -4.83 -10.13 -43.46
C VAL A 122 -6.12 -10.52 -44.18
N SER A 123 -7.24 -9.95 -43.76
CA SER A 123 -8.54 -10.14 -44.41
C SER A 123 -9.23 -8.81 -44.65
N PRO A 124 -9.73 -8.52 -45.87
CA PRO A 124 -10.58 -7.36 -46.12
C PRO A 124 -12.04 -7.59 -45.67
N THR A 125 -12.41 -8.82 -45.30
CA THR A 125 -13.77 -9.18 -44.89
C THR A 125 -14.09 -8.61 -43.51
N GLN A 126 -15.28 -8.06 -43.34
CA GLN A 126 -15.77 -7.63 -42.02
C GLN A 126 -15.82 -8.83 -41.06
N LEU A 127 -15.14 -8.69 -39.93
CA LEU A 127 -15.15 -9.68 -38.85
C LEU A 127 -16.00 -9.16 -37.69
N ALA A 128 -16.69 -10.08 -37.02
CA ALA A 128 -17.44 -9.82 -35.80
C ALA A 128 -17.27 -11.00 -34.86
N TRP A 129 -17.20 -10.71 -33.56
CA TRP A 129 -17.06 -11.72 -32.51
C TRP A 129 -18.24 -11.62 -31.55
N SER A 130 -18.78 -12.78 -31.19
CA SER A 130 -19.60 -12.92 -29.99
C SER A 130 -18.76 -12.58 -28.74
N PRO A 131 -19.38 -12.26 -27.59
CA PRO A 131 -18.65 -12.07 -26.34
C PRO A 131 -17.71 -13.25 -26.06
N PHE A 132 -16.43 -12.96 -25.79
CA PHE A 132 -15.42 -13.99 -25.53
C PHE A 132 -15.66 -14.67 -24.18
N ASP A 133 -15.58 -15.99 -24.13
CA ASP A 133 -15.83 -16.77 -22.92
C ASP A 133 -14.73 -16.57 -21.87
N ILE A 134 -15.14 -16.36 -20.62
CA ILE A 134 -14.21 -16.23 -19.49
C ILE A 134 -13.87 -17.65 -19.01
N PRO A 135 -12.58 -17.98 -18.80
CA PRO A 135 -12.19 -19.31 -18.35
C PRO A 135 -12.84 -19.67 -17.01
N THR A 136 -13.42 -20.88 -16.93
CA THR A 136 -14.05 -21.44 -15.72
C THR A 136 -13.22 -22.54 -15.06
N ASP A 137 -12.37 -23.21 -15.85
CA ASP A 137 -11.75 -24.49 -15.45
C ASP A 137 -10.36 -24.32 -14.83
N GLN A 138 -9.81 -23.12 -14.86
CA GLN A 138 -8.47 -22.80 -14.34
C GLN A 138 -8.40 -21.37 -13.81
N ASP A 139 -7.52 -21.14 -12.83
CA ASP A 139 -7.21 -19.82 -12.31
C ASP A 139 -6.41 -19.02 -13.34
N VAL A 140 -6.99 -17.94 -13.86
CA VAL A 140 -6.36 -17.05 -14.85
C VAL A 140 -6.36 -15.63 -14.31
N ASP A 141 -5.18 -15.03 -14.22
CA ASP A 141 -5.02 -13.63 -13.85
C ASP A 141 -5.09 -12.68 -15.05
N PHE A 142 -5.12 -11.37 -14.80
CA PHE A 142 -5.27 -10.34 -15.81
C PHE A 142 -4.24 -10.43 -16.96
N ILE A 143 -2.99 -10.78 -16.66
CA ILE A 143 -1.91 -10.84 -17.66
C ILE A 143 -1.88 -12.19 -18.38
N ASP A 144 -2.25 -13.25 -17.68
CA ASP A 144 -2.34 -14.59 -18.26
C ASP A 144 -3.58 -14.74 -19.15
N GLY A 145 -4.62 -13.95 -18.89
CA GLY A 145 -5.84 -13.87 -19.69
C GLY A 145 -5.77 -12.91 -20.86
N LEU A 146 -4.63 -12.28 -21.13
CA LEU A 146 -4.47 -11.33 -22.22
C LEU A 146 -4.41 -12.05 -23.57
N LYS A 147 -5.27 -11.66 -24.51
CA LYS A 147 -5.35 -12.20 -25.85
C LYS A 147 -5.41 -11.07 -26.88
N THR A 148 -4.51 -11.09 -27.86
CA THR A 148 -4.46 -10.09 -28.93
C THR A 148 -5.46 -10.45 -30.04
N LEU A 149 -6.30 -9.49 -30.42
CA LEU A 149 -7.28 -9.67 -31.50
C LEU A 149 -6.75 -9.20 -32.84
N ALA A 150 -6.24 -7.97 -32.87
CA ALA A 150 -5.84 -7.28 -34.10
C ALA A 150 -4.88 -6.15 -33.76
N GLY A 151 -4.18 -5.65 -34.76
CA GLY A 151 -3.32 -4.50 -34.62
C GLY A 151 -2.68 -4.10 -35.93
N SER A 152 -1.77 -3.15 -35.85
CA SER A 152 -0.99 -2.63 -36.97
C SER A 152 0.36 -2.15 -36.47
N GLY A 153 1.41 -2.34 -37.26
CA GLY A 153 2.76 -1.87 -36.94
C GLY A 153 3.58 -2.86 -36.10
N ASP A 154 4.61 -2.33 -35.45
CA ASP A 154 5.59 -3.10 -34.67
C ASP A 154 6.12 -2.22 -33.51
N PRO A 155 6.06 -2.70 -32.25
CA PRO A 155 6.52 -1.94 -31.09
C PRO A 155 8.03 -1.64 -31.13
N THR A 156 8.84 -2.47 -31.81
CA THR A 156 10.28 -2.23 -31.97
C THR A 156 10.56 -0.97 -32.80
N LEU A 157 9.66 -0.64 -33.72
CA LEU A 157 9.66 0.60 -34.51
C LEU A 157 9.00 1.76 -33.75
N ARG A 158 8.38 1.49 -32.59
CA ARG A 158 7.54 2.43 -31.84
C ARG A 158 6.45 3.05 -32.71
N GLU A 159 5.83 2.23 -33.54
CA GLU A 159 4.78 2.69 -34.44
C GLU A 159 3.68 1.64 -34.51
N GLY A 160 2.45 2.08 -34.29
CA GLY A 160 1.27 1.24 -34.41
C GLY A 160 0.48 1.09 -33.13
N LEU A 161 -0.36 0.07 -33.12
CA LEU A 161 -1.29 -0.24 -32.03
C LEU A 161 -1.64 -1.73 -32.02
N ALA A 162 -2.10 -2.20 -30.87
CA ALA A 162 -2.70 -3.52 -30.70
C ALA A 162 -4.01 -3.40 -29.92
N THR A 163 -4.99 -4.23 -30.29
CA THR A 163 -6.23 -4.40 -29.54
C THR A 163 -6.20 -5.77 -28.87
N HIS A 164 -6.35 -5.77 -27.56
CA HIS A 164 -6.39 -6.98 -26.75
C HIS A 164 -7.74 -7.12 -26.05
N VAL A 165 -8.06 -8.36 -25.67
CA VAL A 165 -9.10 -8.70 -24.71
C VAL A 165 -8.41 -9.36 -23.53
N TYR A 166 -8.83 -9.02 -22.32
CA TYR A 166 -8.43 -9.76 -21.13
C TYR A 166 -9.60 -10.58 -20.60
N LEU A 167 -9.33 -11.84 -20.27
CA LEU A 167 -10.30 -12.82 -19.78
C LEU A 167 -9.72 -13.49 -18.52
N CYS A 168 -10.13 -13.02 -17.34
CA CYS A 168 -9.54 -13.46 -16.08
C CYS A 168 -10.60 -13.73 -15.02
N ASN A 169 -10.25 -14.54 -14.03
CA ASN A 169 -11.13 -14.89 -12.91
C ASN A 169 -10.44 -14.79 -11.54
N THR A 170 -9.13 -14.58 -11.52
CA THR A 170 -8.30 -14.59 -10.31
C THR A 170 -7.44 -13.34 -10.23
N SER A 171 -7.30 -12.79 -9.02
CA SER A 171 -6.42 -11.65 -8.77
C SER A 171 -4.95 -12.00 -9.04
N MET A 172 -4.18 -11.05 -9.59
CA MET A 172 -2.72 -11.18 -9.68
C MET A 172 -2.14 -11.35 -8.27
N LYS A 173 -1.38 -12.42 -8.00
CA LYS A 173 -0.88 -12.70 -6.63
C LYS A 173 0.40 -11.90 -6.32
N LYS A 174 1.54 -12.56 -6.11
CA LYS A 174 2.83 -11.89 -5.85
C LYS A 174 3.52 -11.50 -7.16
N ARG A 175 2.81 -10.75 -8.01
CA ARG A 175 3.36 -10.27 -9.27
C ARG A 175 2.82 -8.90 -9.64
N ALA A 176 3.63 -8.17 -10.39
CA ALA A 176 3.25 -6.94 -11.08
C ALA A 176 3.65 -7.05 -12.55
N PHE A 177 3.03 -6.22 -13.37
CA PHE A 177 3.31 -6.11 -14.79
C PHE A 177 3.76 -4.69 -15.14
N ALA A 178 4.69 -4.58 -16.09
CA ALA A 178 5.06 -3.33 -16.71
C ALA A 178 5.08 -3.52 -18.23
N ASN A 179 4.36 -2.68 -18.96
CA ASN A 179 4.47 -2.66 -20.42
C ASN A 179 5.65 -1.77 -20.82
N SER A 180 6.68 -2.31 -21.47
CA SER A 180 7.81 -1.52 -21.97
C SER A 180 7.62 -1.01 -23.40
N ASP A 181 6.59 -1.46 -24.11
CA ASP A 181 6.34 -1.14 -25.51
C ASP A 181 5.49 0.13 -25.66
N GLY A 182 4.40 0.24 -24.90
CA GLY A 182 3.38 1.27 -25.11
C GLY A 182 2.52 1.63 -23.90
N ASP A 183 1.52 2.46 -24.17
CA ASP A 183 0.47 2.86 -23.22
C ASP A 183 -0.75 1.96 -23.40
N PHE A 184 -1.34 1.50 -22.30
CA PHE A 184 -2.62 0.78 -22.30
C PHE A 184 -3.77 1.73 -21.96
N LEU A 185 -4.80 1.74 -22.79
CA LEU A 185 -6.14 2.22 -22.46
C LEU A 185 -7.02 1.00 -22.18
N ILE A 186 -7.45 0.84 -20.93
CA ILE A 186 -8.19 -0.32 -20.44
C ILE A 186 -9.66 0.06 -20.31
N VAL A 187 -10.53 -0.79 -20.86
CA VAL A 187 -11.99 -0.61 -20.89
C VAL A 187 -12.67 -1.84 -20.28
N PRO A 188 -13.04 -1.80 -18.99
CA PRO A 188 -13.78 -2.87 -18.35
C PRO A 188 -15.17 -3.05 -18.95
N GLN A 189 -15.53 -4.30 -19.25
CA GLN A 189 -16.85 -4.67 -19.76
C GLN A 189 -17.65 -5.47 -18.73
N GLN A 190 -17.00 -6.40 -18.03
CA GLN A 190 -17.58 -7.22 -16.97
C GLN A 190 -16.59 -7.32 -15.81
N GLY A 191 -17.06 -7.04 -14.59
CA GLY A 191 -16.24 -7.04 -13.38
C GLY A 191 -15.44 -5.73 -13.21
N ALA A 192 -15.32 -5.27 -11.97
CA ALA A 192 -14.49 -4.13 -11.62
C ALA A 192 -13.02 -4.55 -11.47
N LEU A 193 -12.11 -3.63 -11.79
CA LEU A 193 -10.67 -3.80 -11.62
C LEU A 193 -10.20 -2.95 -10.43
N ASP A 194 -9.62 -3.59 -9.42
CA ASP A 194 -8.88 -2.90 -8.36
C ASP A 194 -7.39 -2.92 -8.72
N ILE A 195 -6.92 -1.79 -9.27
CA ILE A 195 -5.59 -1.65 -9.87
C ILE A 195 -4.68 -0.92 -8.89
N GLN A 196 -3.61 -1.59 -8.49
CA GLN A 196 -2.52 -1.01 -7.74
C GLN A 196 -1.41 -0.58 -8.71
N THR A 197 -1.02 0.69 -8.69
CA THR A 197 0.12 1.25 -9.46
C THR A 197 1.23 1.73 -8.52
N GLU A 198 2.34 2.20 -9.09
CA GLU A 198 3.39 2.89 -8.33
C GLU A 198 2.96 4.28 -7.82
N PHE A 199 1.88 4.85 -8.37
CA PHE A 199 1.35 6.17 -8.02
C PHE A 199 0.19 6.10 -7.02
N GLY A 200 -0.34 4.91 -6.75
CA GLY A 200 -1.47 4.67 -5.86
C GLY A 200 -2.48 3.70 -6.45
N PHE A 201 -3.69 3.67 -5.89
CA PHE A 201 -4.74 2.74 -6.29
C PHE A 201 -5.79 3.40 -7.19
N LEU A 202 -6.33 2.61 -8.11
CA LEU A 202 -7.44 2.95 -9.01
C LEU A 202 -8.48 1.85 -8.91
N TYR A 203 -9.75 2.21 -8.73
CA TYR A 203 -10.88 1.29 -8.84
C TYR A 203 -11.66 1.62 -10.11
N VAL A 204 -11.68 0.71 -11.08
CA VAL A 204 -12.17 0.98 -12.44
C VAL A 204 -13.28 -0.01 -12.78
N GLN A 205 -14.48 0.51 -13.01
CA GLN A 205 -15.68 -0.29 -13.19
C GLN A 205 -16.18 -0.25 -14.65
N PRO A 206 -17.07 -1.17 -15.06
CA PRO A 206 -17.75 -1.03 -16.35
C PRO A 206 -18.48 0.31 -16.46
N GLY A 207 -18.23 1.02 -17.57
CA GLY A 207 -18.65 2.41 -17.80
C GLY A 207 -17.55 3.44 -17.55
N GLU A 208 -16.41 3.03 -16.99
CA GLU A 208 -15.22 3.84 -16.79
C GLU A 208 -14.07 3.33 -17.66
N ILE A 209 -13.03 4.14 -17.85
CA ILE A 209 -11.80 3.74 -18.53
C ILE A 209 -10.60 4.16 -17.68
N CYS A 210 -9.47 3.48 -17.84
CA CYS A 210 -8.21 3.95 -17.26
C CYS A 210 -7.07 3.84 -18.27
N VAL A 211 -6.04 4.65 -18.05
CA VAL A 211 -4.80 4.62 -18.84
C VAL A 211 -3.65 4.25 -17.92
N ILE A 212 -2.90 3.21 -18.30
CA ILE A 212 -1.63 2.86 -17.67
C ILE A 212 -0.53 3.08 -18.69
N GLN A 213 0.33 4.06 -18.42
CA GLN A 213 1.35 4.47 -19.37
C GLN A 213 2.56 3.53 -19.35
N ARG A 214 3.32 3.57 -20.43
CA ARG A 214 4.53 2.78 -20.64
C ARG A 214 5.49 2.87 -19.45
N GLY A 215 5.94 1.71 -19.01
CA GLY A 215 6.92 1.54 -17.94
C GLY A 215 6.35 1.59 -16.52
N GLN A 216 5.09 2.01 -16.35
CA GLN A 216 4.46 1.98 -15.03
C GLN A 216 4.22 0.54 -14.59
N ARG A 217 4.62 0.20 -13.36
CA ARG A 217 4.33 -1.11 -12.78
C ARG A 217 2.94 -1.09 -12.17
N PHE A 218 2.15 -2.11 -12.48
CA PHE A 218 0.82 -2.27 -11.91
C PHE A 218 0.48 -3.72 -11.60
N LYS A 219 -0.52 -3.89 -10.75
CA LYS A 219 -1.10 -5.17 -10.37
C LYS A 219 -2.62 -5.01 -10.36
N VAL A 220 -3.34 -6.03 -10.81
CA VAL A 220 -4.81 -6.04 -10.88
C VAL A 220 -5.38 -7.08 -9.93
N ASN A 221 -6.26 -6.65 -9.04
CA ASN A 221 -7.14 -7.52 -8.25
C ASN A 221 -8.53 -7.53 -8.89
N VAL A 222 -9.18 -8.69 -8.82
CA VAL A 222 -10.55 -8.95 -9.31
C VAL A 222 -11.31 -9.81 -8.30
N GLU A 223 -12.63 -9.65 -8.25
CA GLU A 223 -13.53 -10.37 -7.32
C GLU A 223 -14.17 -11.63 -7.94
N GLY A 224 -13.96 -11.88 -9.23
CA GLY A 224 -14.53 -13.03 -9.94
C GLY A 224 -14.31 -12.96 -11.45
N PRO A 225 -15.18 -13.62 -12.26
CA PRO A 225 -15.11 -13.61 -13.71
C PRO A 225 -15.17 -12.18 -14.28
N THR A 226 -14.08 -11.78 -14.94
CA THR A 226 -13.83 -10.42 -15.39
C THR A 226 -13.38 -10.43 -16.86
N ARG A 227 -13.93 -9.50 -17.64
CA ARG A 227 -13.63 -9.32 -19.07
C ARG A 227 -13.59 -7.84 -19.44
N GLY A 228 -12.72 -7.50 -20.38
CA GLY A 228 -12.72 -6.19 -21.00
C GLY A 228 -11.73 -6.10 -22.15
N TYR A 229 -11.51 -4.88 -22.61
CA TYR A 229 -10.72 -4.58 -23.79
C TYR A 229 -9.54 -3.69 -23.43
N ILE A 230 -8.47 -3.80 -24.19
CA ILE A 230 -7.31 -2.92 -24.08
C ILE A 230 -6.95 -2.43 -25.48
N LEU A 231 -6.82 -1.12 -25.62
CA LEU A 231 -6.10 -0.52 -26.74
C LEU A 231 -4.69 -0.19 -26.27
N GLU A 232 -3.71 -0.81 -26.91
CA GLU A 232 -2.30 -0.51 -26.73
C GLU A 232 -1.82 0.36 -27.89
N ILE A 233 -1.12 1.47 -27.60
CA ILE A 233 -0.50 2.32 -28.61
C ILE A 233 1.02 2.38 -28.43
N TRP A 234 1.75 2.44 -29.54
CA TRP A 234 3.20 2.55 -29.54
C TRP A 234 3.66 3.90 -30.07
N GLY A 235 4.71 4.45 -29.45
CA GLY A 235 5.37 5.68 -29.89
C GLY A 235 4.64 6.99 -29.61
N SER A 236 3.44 6.95 -29.03
CA SER A 236 2.65 8.13 -28.66
C SER A 236 1.97 7.96 -27.29
N ASN A 237 1.31 9.01 -26.81
CA ASN A 237 0.50 8.99 -25.60
C ASN A 237 -0.93 9.44 -25.94
N PHE A 238 -1.91 9.03 -25.14
CA PHE A 238 -3.28 9.52 -25.29
C PHE A 238 -3.37 11.00 -24.91
N GLU A 239 -4.09 11.78 -25.73
CA GLU A 239 -4.34 13.20 -25.53
C GLU A 239 -5.82 13.52 -25.76
N LEU A 240 -6.31 14.60 -25.14
CA LEU A 240 -7.63 15.13 -25.46
C LEU A 240 -7.61 15.75 -26.86
N PRO A 241 -8.66 15.54 -27.66
CA PRO A 241 -8.71 16.12 -29.00
C PRO A 241 -8.85 17.64 -28.94
N GLU A 242 -8.31 18.31 -29.95
CA GLU A 242 -8.62 19.71 -30.21
C GLU A 242 -10.13 19.88 -30.46
N LEU A 243 -10.75 20.83 -29.75
CA LEU A 243 -12.19 21.03 -29.77
C LEU A 243 -12.69 21.83 -30.99
N GLY A 244 -11.79 22.56 -31.66
CA GLY A 244 -12.12 23.35 -32.84
C GLY A 244 -13.33 24.29 -32.58
N PRO A 245 -14.38 24.26 -33.42
CA PRO A 245 -15.56 25.11 -33.25
C PRO A 245 -16.36 24.92 -31.94
N LEU A 246 -16.19 23.80 -31.22
CA LEU A 246 -16.83 23.61 -29.91
C LEU A 246 -16.28 24.59 -28.86
N GLY A 247 -15.11 25.19 -29.12
CA GLY A 247 -14.51 26.19 -28.25
C GLY A 247 -13.80 25.56 -27.06
N ALA A 248 -14.09 26.03 -25.85
CA ALA A 248 -13.30 25.72 -24.66
C ALA A 248 -13.84 24.57 -23.79
N ASN A 249 -15.04 24.05 -24.08
CA ASN A 249 -15.70 23.03 -23.26
C ASN A 249 -16.49 22.05 -24.13
N GLY A 250 -16.61 20.80 -23.68
CA GLY A 250 -17.33 19.75 -24.40
C GLY A 250 -16.51 18.46 -24.49
N LEU A 251 -17.16 17.40 -24.97
CA LEU A 251 -16.60 16.04 -24.99
C LEU A 251 -16.19 15.61 -23.56
N ALA A 252 -14.98 15.09 -23.38
CA ALA A 252 -14.42 14.74 -22.09
C ALA A 252 -13.70 15.95 -21.49
N ASN A 253 -14.28 16.58 -20.47
CA ASN A 253 -13.65 17.73 -19.83
C ASN A 253 -12.42 17.29 -19.03
N ALA A 254 -11.35 18.08 -19.09
CA ALA A 254 -10.09 17.75 -18.41
C ALA A 254 -10.24 17.52 -16.89
N ARG A 255 -11.20 18.18 -16.23
CA ARG A 255 -11.45 18.02 -14.78
C ARG A 255 -11.93 16.61 -14.41
N ASP A 256 -12.56 15.90 -15.34
CA ASP A 256 -13.20 14.62 -15.06
C ASP A 256 -12.18 13.45 -15.12
N PHE A 257 -10.91 13.75 -15.42
CA PHE A 257 -9.81 12.77 -15.39
C PHE A 257 -9.15 12.72 -14.02
N LEU A 258 -9.27 11.56 -13.38
CA LEU A 258 -8.85 11.31 -12.01
C LEU A 258 -7.51 10.56 -11.95
N HIS A 259 -6.62 10.99 -11.05
CA HIS A 259 -5.29 10.41 -10.85
C HIS A 259 -5.17 9.86 -9.42
N PRO A 260 -4.49 8.73 -9.19
CA PRO A 260 -4.41 8.11 -7.88
C PRO A 260 -3.63 8.98 -6.90
N VAL A 261 -4.06 8.98 -5.63
CA VAL A 261 -3.28 9.57 -4.53
C VAL A 261 -2.21 8.56 -4.09
N ALA A 262 -1.01 9.08 -3.78
CA ALA A 262 0.13 8.29 -3.35
C ALA A 262 -0.23 7.37 -2.18
N ALA A 263 0.03 6.08 -2.37
CA ALA A 263 -0.14 5.07 -1.34
C ALA A 263 1.10 4.16 -1.29
N CYS A 264 1.52 3.76 -0.09
CA CYS A 264 2.63 2.85 0.08
C CYS A 264 2.20 1.55 0.78
N ILE A 265 2.42 0.42 0.11
CA ILE A 265 2.28 -0.89 0.74
C ILE A 265 3.61 -1.26 1.38
N LEU A 266 3.68 -1.14 2.70
CA LEU A 266 4.91 -1.44 3.46
C LEU A 266 5.26 -2.94 3.52
N ASN A 267 4.64 -3.83 2.73
CA ASN A 267 4.81 -5.30 2.83
C ASN A 267 6.27 -5.77 2.71
N PHE A 268 7.12 -4.98 2.05
CA PHE A 268 8.49 -5.35 1.72
C PHE A 268 9.56 -5.10 2.80
N LEU A 269 9.28 -4.29 3.82
CA LEU A 269 10.29 -4.09 4.87
C LEU A 269 10.39 -5.28 5.83
N TYR A 270 9.30 -6.05 6.03
CA TYR A 270 9.27 -7.16 7.01
C TYR A 270 8.26 -8.27 6.68
N GLY A 271 7.97 -8.53 5.40
CA GLY A 271 7.22 -9.74 5.02
C GLY A 271 8.05 -10.99 5.28
N GLY A 272 7.41 -12.09 5.73
CA GLY A 272 8.03 -13.37 6.08
C GLY A 272 9.05 -13.92 5.06
N ALA A 273 9.74 -15.01 5.36
CA ALA A 273 10.53 -15.73 4.35
C ALA A 273 9.70 -16.04 3.07
N ALA A 274 8.36 -16.02 3.16
CA ALA A 274 7.46 -16.13 2.02
C ALA A 274 7.02 -14.79 1.39
N GLY A 275 7.23 -13.63 2.03
CA GLY A 275 6.68 -12.33 1.62
C GLY A 275 7.64 -11.46 0.81
N ALA A 276 8.94 -11.54 1.09
CA ALA A 276 9.97 -10.85 0.29
C ALA A 276 10.57 -11.75 -0.80
N ALA A 277 10.33 -13.07 -0.76
CA ALA A 277 11.09 -14.03 -1.55
C ALA A 277 10.62 -14.23 -3.00
N ASP A 278 9.37 -13.92 -3.37
CA ASP A 278 8.86 -14.24 -4.71
C ASP A 278 7.89 -13.18 -5.23
N TYR A 279 8.28 -11.89 -5.23
CA TYR A 279 7.52 -10.91 -6.00
C TYR A 279 8.06 -10.88 -7.43
N ARG A 280 7.26 -11.37 -8.37
CA ARG A 280 7.64 -11.51 -9.78
C ARG A 280 7.22 -10.27 -10.56
N LEU A 281 8.19 -9.50 -11.04
CA LEU A 281 7.94 -8.44 -12.00
C LEU A 281 7.95 -9.05 -13.40
N SER A 282 6.79 -9.14 -14.04
CA SER A 282 6.70 -9.43 -15.47
C SER A 282 6.80 -8.13 -16.27
N SER A 283 7.56 -8.14 -17.36
CA SER A 283 7.57 -7.08 -18.36
C SER A 283 7.26 -7.68 -19.72
N SER A 284 6.47 -6.99 -20.53
CA SER A 284 6.43 -7.26 -21.97
C SER A 284 7.49 -6.42 -22.68
N SER A 285 8.13 -7.00 -23.69
CA SER A 285 8.80 -6.29 -24.76
C SER A 285 8.62 -7.06 -26.06
N SER A 286 7.94 -6.46 -27.04
CA SER A 286 7.83 -7.00 -28.40
C SER A 286 7.32 -8.45 -28.43
N SER A 287 6.16 -8.71 -27.82
CA SER A 287 5.53 -10.04 -27.61
C SER A 287 6.25 -11.01 -26.70
N SER A 288 7.51 -10.75 -26.35
CA SER A 288 8.21 -11.55 -25.34
C SER A 288 7.85 -11.04 -23.95
N PHE A 289 7.54 -11.98 -23.07
CA PHE A 289 7.40 -11.68 -21.66
C PHE A 289 8.68 -12.11 -20.96
N ALA A 290 9.19 -11.26 -20.09
CA ALA A 290 10.30 -11.59 -19.22
C ALA A 290 9.89 -11.37 -17.78
N ALA A 291 10.46 -12.14 -16.86
CA ALA A 291 10.17 -12.02 -15.44
C ALA A 291 11.44 -11.84 -14.60
N SER A 292 11.35 -11.03 -13.56
CA SER A 292 12.41 -10.84 -12.57
C SER A 292 11.86 -11.04 -11.16
N SER A 293 12.64 -11.67 -10.29
CA SER A 293 12.41 -11.68 -8.85
C SER A 293 13.00 -10.41 -8.21
N ALA A 294 12.26 -9.82 -7.27
CA ALA A 294 12.82 -8.79 -6.40
C ALA A 294 13.97 -9.38 -5.57
N ALA A 295 15.06 -8.61 -5.38
CA ALA A 295 16.19 -9.09 -4.60
C ALA A 295 15.81 -9.37 -3.14
N SER A 296 16.06 -10.60 -2.67
CA SER A 296 15.87 -11.03 -1.28
C SER A 296 17.23 -11.23 -0.58
N SER A 297 17.28 -10.96 0.73
CA SER A 297 18.41 -11.32 1.58
C SER A 297 18.32 -12.81 1.95
N SER A 298 19.45 -13.53 1.89
CA SER A 298 19.58 -15.00 1.96
C SER A 298 18.99 -15.68 3.21
N SER A 299 18.63 -16.96 3.03
CA SER A 299 17.96 -17.90 3.94
C SER A 299 18.56 -18.02 5.35
N ALA A 300 17.77 -17.69 6.36
CA ALA A 300 17.92 -18.14 7.75
C ALA A 300 16.65 -18.87 8.19
N THR A 301 16.76 -19.84 9.11
CA THR A 301 15.64 -20.66 9.60
C THR A 301 14.47 -19.79 10.09
N HIS A 302 13.24 -20.17 9.71
CA HIS A 302 12.00 -19.35 9.81
C HIS A 302 11.78 -18.67 11.18
N ALA A 303 12.15 -19.33 12.29
CA ALA A 303 12.00 -18.78 13.64
C ALA A 303 13.10 -17.76 14.01
N ALA A 304 14.36 -18.02 13.64
CA ALA A 304 15.47 -17.10 13.91
C ALA A 304 15.33 -15.79 13.11
N GLU A 305 14.83 -15.89 11.88
CA GLU A 305 14.57 -14.73 11.03
C GLU A 305 13.43 -13.84 11.58
N LYS A 306 12.32 -14.44 12.03
CA LYS A 306 11.23 -13.68 12.70
C LYS A 306 11.75 -12.94 13.92
N ARG A 307 12.57 -13.59 14.75
CA ARG A 307 13.20 -12.99 15.93
C ARG A 307 14.07 -11.78 15.60
N VAL A 308 14.93 -11.88 14.59
CA VAL A 308 15.74 -10.75 14.11
C VAL A 308 14.85 -9.63 13.56
N ARG A 309 13.77 -9.97 12.84
CA ARG A 309 12.82 -8.96 12.33
C ARG A 309 12.09 -8.20 13.44
N ALA A 310 11.68 -8.87 14.52
CA ALA A 310 11.08 -8.21 15.68
C ALA A 310 12.03 -7.13 16.25
N LEU A 311 13.29 -7.50 16.42
CA LEU A 311 14.34 -6.59 16.89
C LEU A 311 14.55 -5.41 15.95
N VAL A 312 14.65 -5.66 14.65
CA VAL A 312 14.84 -4.61 13.65
C VAL A 312 13.62 -3.69 13.60
N LEU A 313 12.39 -4.21 13.69
CA LEU A 313 11.16 -3.42 13.76
C LEU A 313 11.13 -2.54 15.02
N GLY A 314 11.45 -3.10 16.17
CA GLY A 314 11.59 -2.35 17.43
C GLY A 314 12.63 -1.24 17.31
N ALA A 315 13.76 -1.52 16.67
CA ALA A 315 14.82 -0.54 16.44
C ALA A 315 14.39 0.57 15.47
N HIS A 316 13.62 0.25 14.43
CA HIS A 316 13.09 1.26 13.52
C HIS A 316 12.04 2.15 14.19
N ILE A 317 11.12 1.56 14.95
CA ILE A 317 10.14 2.33 15.73
C ILE A 317 10.88 3.28 16.66
N PHE A 318 11.88 2.78 17.38
CA PHE A 318 12.73 3.60 18.22
C PHE A 318 13.45 4.71 17.43
N LEU A 319 14.11 4.38 16.33
CA LEU A 319 14.82 5.33 15.48
C LEU A 319 13.90 6.45 14.97
N TYR A 320 12.69 6.08 14.51
CA TYR A 320 11.74 7.05 13.97
C TYR A 320 11.15 7.96 15.04
N VAL A 321 10.81 7.41 16.22
CA VAL A 321 10.27 8.23 17.31
C VAL A 321 11.36 9.08 17.96
N ALA A 322 12.51 8.49 18.27
CA ALA A 322 13.52 9.10 19.15
C ALA A 322 14.61 9.86 18.39
N LEU A 323 15.00 9.44 17.18
CA LEU A 323 16.07 10.12 16.42
C LEU A 323 15.56 10.95 15.25
N ARG A 324 14.27 10.80 14.87
CA ARG A 324 13.69 11.50 13.71
C ARG A 324 12.42 12.28 14.06
N ASP A 325 12.08 12.40 15.34
CA ASP A 325 10.92 13.14 15.87
C ASP A 325 9.61 12.86 15.12
N VAL A 326 9.42 11.62 14.66
CA VAL A 326 8.19 11.24 13.97
C VAL A 326 7.09 11.08 15.03
N PRO A 327 5.97 11.81 14.94
CA PRO A 327 4.94 11.75 15.96
C PRO A 327 4.29 10.36 16.00
N PRO A 328 4.00 9.79 17.18
CA PRO A 328 3.35 8.48 17.33
C PRO A 328 2.00 8.34 16.62
N THR A 329 1.34 9.46 16.33
CA THR A 329 0.09 9.53 15.54
C THR A 329 0.32 9.39 14.03
N SER A 330 1.57 9.31 13.57
CA SER A 330 1.87 9.13 12.14
C SER A 330 1.41 7.76 11.65
N GLN A 331 0.91 7.71 10.41
CA GLN A 331 0.55 6.45 9.77
C GLN A 331 1.75 5.49 9.67
N LEU A 332 2.96 6.01 9.45
CA LEU A 332 4.18 5.21 9.43
C LEU A 332 4.38 4.43 10.75
N LEU A 333 4.34 5.12 11.89
CA LEU A 333 4.52 4.47 13.19
C LEU A 333 3.36 3.55 13.53
N THR A 334 2.13 3.93 13.17
CA THR A 334 0.96 3.06 13.31
C THR A 334 1.16 1.73 12.58
N ILE A 335 1.62 1.77 11.32
CA ILE A 335 1.88 0.58 10.51
C ILE A 335 3.03 -0.25 11.09
N LEU A 336 4.13 0.39 11.51
CA LEU A 336 5.26 -0.31 12.13
C LEU A 336 4.86 -1.01 13.43
N CYS A 337 4.07 -0.35 14.29
CA CYS A 337 3.53 -0.92 15.52
C CYS A 337 2.57 -2.09 15.27
N CYS A 338 1.63 -1.96 14.31
CA CYS A 338 0.74 -3.08 13.92
C CYS A 338 1.54 -4.32 13.51
N ARG A 339 2.62 -4.13 12.74
CA ARG A 339 3.46 -5.22 12.25
C ARG A 339 4.31 -5.85 13.34
N LEU A 340 4.91 -5.01 14.20
CA LEU A 340 5.63 -5.53 15.37
C LEU A 340 4.70 -6.38 16.24
N ARG A 341 3.46 -5.92 16.47
CA ARG A 341 2.43 -6.68 17.20
C ARG A 341 2.09 -8.01 16.53
N ALA A 342 1.79 -8.00 15.23
CA ALA A 342 1.48 -9.24 14.49
C ALA A 342 2.63 -10.24 14.55
N LEU A 343 3.87 -9.76 14.34
CA LEU A 343 5.05 -10.61 14.35
C LEU A 343 5.36 -11.20 15.74
N LEU A 344 5.19 -10.40 16.80
CA LEU A 344 5.34 -10.87 18.18
C LEU A 344 4.22 -11.83 18.62
N THR A 345 3.02 -11.72 18.05
CA THR A 345 1.92 -12.67 18.31
C THR A 345 2.20 -14.06 17.72
N GLU A 346 2.95 -14.13 16.61
CA GLU A 346 3.33 -15.39 15.96
C GLU A 346 4.61 -16.05 16.54
N LEU A 347 5.28 -15.39 17.49
CA LEU A 347 6.51 -15.89 18.09
C LEU A 347 6.20 -16.60 19.42
N ASP A 348 6.46 -17.91 19.48
CA ASP A 348 6.35 -18.68 20.73
C ASP A 348 7.40 -18.28 21.78
N GLU A 349 8.52 -17.68 21.35
CA GLU A 349 9.63 -17.28 22.21
C GLU A 349 10.36 -16.02 21.70
N PRO A 350 10.89 -15.16 22.60
CA PRO A 350 11.55 -13.91 22.22
C PRO A 350 12.90 -14.10 21.51
N PRO A 351 13.39 -13.06 20.80
CA PRO A 351 14.67 -13.09 20.09
C PRO A 351 15.87 -13.40 20.98
N ALA A 352 16.81 -14.21 20.48
CA ALA A 352 18.08 -14.49 21.15
C ALA A 352 19.15 -13.50 20.65
N ALA A 353 19.70 -12.68 21.55
CA ALA A 353 20.73 -11.68 21.23
C ALA A 353 21.86 -11.61 22.27
N GLY A 354 22.11 -12.69 23.03
CA GLY A 354 23.11 -12.69 24.12
C GLY A 354 22.71 -11.87 25.36
N VAL A 355 21.50 -11.31 25.35
CA VAL A 355 20.86 -10.58 26.45
C VAL A 355 19.77 -11.47 27.06
N GLY A 356 19.56 -11.42 28.37
CA GLY A 356 18.56 -12.25 29.06
C GLY A 356 17.16 -12.16 28.42
N ARG A 357 16.49 -13.31 28.26
CA ARG A 357 15.20 -13.47 27.53
C ARG A 357 14.16 -12.39 27.89
N GLY A 358 14.01 -12.08 29.17
CA GLY A 358 13.01 -11.12 29.63
C GLY A 358 13.33 -9.65 29.30
N ALA A 359 14.60 -9.26 29.23
CA ALA A 359 15.00 -7.88 28.96
C ALA A 359 14.68 -7.45 27.51
N LEU A 360 14.71 -8.40 26.58
CA LEU A 360 14.49 -8.14 25.17
C LEU A 360 12.99 -8.04 24.83
N SER A 361 12.16 -8.90 25.44
CA SER A 361 10.69 -8.76 25.41
C SER A 361 10.25 -7.44 26.02
N LEU A 362 10.85 -7.06 27.15
CA LEU A 362 10.59 -5.80 27.82
C LEU A 362 10.95 -4.59 26.94
N TRP A 363 12.10 -4.63 26.26
CA TRP A 363 12.50 -3.58 25.33
C TRP A 363 11.55 -3.46 24.11
N LEU A 364 11.18 -4.59 23.49
CA LEU A 364 10.25 -4.61 22.35
C LEU A 364 8.86 -4.08 22.72
N ALA A 365 8.37 -4.45 23.90
CA ALA A 365 7.11 -3.93 24.42
C ALA A 365 7.19 -2.43 24.71
N PHE A 366 8.32 -1.97 25.26
CA PHE A 366 8.54 -0.55 25.54
C PHE A 366 8.57 0.30 24.27
N VAL A 367 9.36 -0.08 23.25
CA VAL A 367 9.43 0.69 21.99
C VAL A 367 8.09 0.64 21.23
N GLY A 368 7.37 -0.48 21.28
CA GLY A 368 6.01 -0.59 20.73
C GLY A 368 5.02 0.35 21.43
N LEU A 369 5.12 0.50 22.75
CA LEU A 369 4.31 1.44 23.54
C LEU A 369 4.66 2.91 23.23
N VAL A 370 5.94 3.22 23.07
CA VAL A 370 6.43 4.55 22.67
C VAL A 370 5.94 4.91 21.26
N GLY A 371 6.11 4.01 20.29
CA GLY A 371 5.67 4.22 18.90
C GLY A 371 4.15 4.33 18.72
N SER A 372 3.37 3.73 19.63
CA SER A 372 1.91 3.78 19.62
C SER A 372 1.32 4.93 20.45
N GLY A 373 2.17 5.76 21.07
CA GLY A 373 1.74 6.97 21.79
C GLY A 373 1.27 6.74 23.22
N GLY A 374 1.58 5.59 23.84
CA GLY A 374 1.04 5.14 25.12
C GLY A 374 1.37 5.98 26.37
N GLY A 375 2.09 7.11 26.23
CA GLY A 375 2.43 8.03 27.32
C GLY A 375 1.68 9.36 27.30
N HIS A 376 0.92 9.69 26.25
CA HIS A 376 0.17 10.96 26.19
C HIS A 376 -1.20 10.79 26.85
N GLY A 377 -1.22 10.87 28.18
CA GLY A 377 -2.45 10.95 28.96
C GLY A 377 -3.07 12.35 28.92
N GLY A 378 -4.14 12.52 28.13
CA GLY A 378 -5.26 13.45 28.39
C GLY A 378 -5.01 14.95 28.21
N GLY A 379 -5.62 15.53 27.15
CA GLY A 379 -5.78 16.99 27.03
C GLY A 379 -5.98 17.51 25.61
N GLY A 380 -6.81 16.89 24.79
CA GLY A 380 -7.13 17.40 23.46
C GLY A 380 -8.19 16.52 22.80
N GLY A 381 -9.42 17.00 22.76
CA GLY A 381 -10.55 16.24 22.25
C GLY A 381 -10.49 16.03 20.74
N HIS A 382 -9.87 14.94 20.31
CA HIS A 382 -10.11 14.30 19.01
C HIS A 382 -9.86 12.79 19.11
N GLY A 383 -10.95 12.01 19.01
CA GLY A 383 -10.99 10.68 18.42
C GLY A 383 -10.46 9.51 19.25
N ALA A 384 -11.37 8.62 19.66
CA ALA A 384 -11.19 7.40 20.44
C ALA A 384 -10.40 6.25 19.75
N ALA A 385 -9.35 6.58 19.00
CA ALA A 385 -8.41 5.65 18.38
C ALA A 385 -7.01 5.80 18.98
N GLY A 386 -6.95 6.03 20.30
CA GLY A 386 -5.78 5.78 21.16
C GLY A 386 -5.46 4.29 21.23
N SER A 387 -5.29 3.71 20.05
CA SER A 387 -4.50 2.56 19.64
C SER A 387 -4.71 1.29 20.47
N GLU A 388 -5.53 0.38 19.96
CA GLU A 388 -5.56 -1.04 20.35
C GLU A 388 -4.13 -1.63 20.51
N ASN A 389 -3.18 -1.17 19.68
CA ASN A 389 -1.78 -1.53 19.81
C ASN A 389 -1.12 -0.99 21.08
N ALA A 390 -1.41 0.25 21.50
CA ALA A 390 -0.87 0.81 22.75
C ALA A 390 -1.35 0.00 23.96
N GLN A 391 -2.61 -0.44 23.96
CA GLN A 391 -3.15 -1.32 25.01
C GLN A 391 -2.49 -2.69 24.98
N TRP A 392 -2.32 -3.28 23.79
CA TRP A 392 -1.66 -4.57 23.62
C TRP A 392 -0.19 -4.54 24.05
N PHE A 393 0.58 -3.53 23.63
CA PHE A 393 1.98 -3.36 24.03
C PHE A 393 2.12 -3.05 25.52
N ALA A 394 1.18 -2.32 26.12
CA ALA A 394 1.15 -2.11 27.56
C ALA A 394 0.93 -3.43 28.31
N ALA A 395 0.01 -4.29 27.86
CA ALA A 395 -0.22 -5.61 28.44
C ALA A 395 1.03 -6.50 28.32
N MET A 396 1.64 -6.55 27.13
CA MET A 396 2.89 -7.28 26.90
C MET A 396 4.03 -6.77 27.79
N PHE A 397 4.15 -5.45 27.96
CA PHE A 397 5.15 -4.85 28.83
C PHE A 397 4.99 -5.30 30.28
N GLN A 398 3.74 -5.34 30.78
CA GLN A 398 3.46 -5.82 32.15
C GLN A 398 3.79 -7.31 32.31
N THR A 399 3.47 -8.15 31.32
CA THR A 399 3.84 -9.57 31.34
C THR A 399 5.36 -9.75 31.35
N ALA A 400 6.07 -9.09 30.43
CA ALA A 400 7.52 -9.16 30.34
C ALA A 400 8.20 -8.65 31.63
N LEU A 401 7.64 -7.61 32.24
CA LEU A 401 8.12 -7.07 33.51
C LEU A 401 8.00 -8.09 34.65
N ARG A 402 6.85 -8.79 34.76
CA ARG A 402 6.64 -9.85 35.75
C ARG A 402 7.62 -11.01 35.57
N ASP A 403 7.90 -11.39 34.33
CA ASP A 403 8.85 -12.47 34.03
C ASP A 403 10.30 -12.08 34.39
N THR A 404 10.64 -10.78 34.31
CA THR A 404 11.95 -10.27 34.73
C THR A 404 12.08 -10.00 36.23
N THR A 405 10.98 -9.84 36.96
CA THR A 405 10.97 -9.50 38.40
C THR A 405 9.95 -10.35 39.17
N PRO A 406 10.39 -11.43 39.86
CA PRO A 406 9.50 -12.27 40.66
C PRO A 406 8.86 -11.45 41.79
N GLY A 407 7.55 -11.19 41.70
CA GLY A 407 6.79 -10.43 42.71
C GLY A 407 5.86 -9.35 42.16
N GLY A 408 5.93 -9.02 40.86
CA GLY A 408 4.94 -8.18 40.16
C GLY A 408 4.81 -6.73 40.65
N THR A 409 5.58 -6.33 41.66
CA THR A 409 5.65 -4.97 42.20
C THR A 409 7.05 -4.43 41.98
N LEU A 410 7.15 -3.36 41.19
CA LEU A 410 8.37 -2.59 40.99
C LEU A 410 8.73 -1.87 42.31
N THR A 411 9.45 -2.56 43.21
CA THR A 411 10.10 -1.94 44.36
C THR A 411 10.99 -0.80 43.89
N GLU A 412 11.30 0.18 44.74
CA GLU A 412 12.15 1.32 44.35
C GLU A 412 13.52 0.89 43.80
N ALA A 413 14.05 -0.24 44.31
CA ALA A 413 15.23 -0.93 43.79
C ALA A 413 14.98 -1.59 42.42
N GLY A 414 13.86 -2.29 42.23
CA GLY A 414 13.45 -2.84 40.92
C GLY A 414 13.18 -1.76 39.86
N ARG A 415 12.72 -0.57 40.25
CA ARG A 415 12.61 0.61 39.36
C ARG A 415 13.98 1.12 38.96
N ARG A 416 14.97 1.11 39.86
CA ARG A 416 16.36 1.45 39.51
C ARG A 416 16.98 0.42 38.58
N ASP A 417 16.71 -0.87 38.76
CA ASP A 417 17.21 -1.94 37.87
C ASP A 417 16.50 -1.97 36.51
N LEU A 418 15.18 -1.72 36.47
CA LEU A 418 14.44 -1.51 35.23
C LEU A 418 14.96 -0.26 34.50
N ARG A 419 15.17 0.84 35.24
CA ARG A 419 15.80 2.05 34.70
C ARG A 419 17.23 1.76 34.26
N ALA A 420 18.03 0.96 34.95
CA ALA A 420 19.40 0.62 34.55
C ALA A 420 19.43 -0.27 33.31
N THR A 421 18.53 -1.25 33.23
CA THR A 421 18.35 -2.16 32.09
C THR A 421 17.81 -1.39 30.87
N LEU A 422 16.87 -0.46 31.05
CA LEU A 422 16.40 0.38 29.96
C LEU A 422 17.40 1.50 29.61
N ARG A 423 18.17 2.01 30.59
CA ARG A 423 19.27 3.00 30.38
C ARG A 423 20.44 2.40 29.63
N SER A 424 20.74 1.10 29.80
CA SER A 424 21.77 0.43 29.00
C SER A 424 21.37 0.32 27.53
N PHE A 425 20.06 0.35 27.24
CA PHE A 425 19.52 0.40 25.90
C PHE A 425 19.18 1.82 25.40
N LEU A 426 19.00 2.84 26.26
CA LEU A 426 18.37 4.11 25.86
C LEU A 426 18.80 5.40 26.58
N TRP A 427 18.91 6.42 25.71
CA TRP A 427 19.26 7.84 25.82
C TRP A 427 18.17 8.70 26.50
N GLU A 428 18.52 9.93 26.91
CA GLU A 428 17.65 10.92 27.58
C GLU A 428 16.55 11.57 26.69
N GLU A 429 15.86 10.80 25.86
CA GLU A 429 14.90 11.34 24.87
C GLU A 429 13.50 11.66 25.45
N ARG A 430 12.88 12.74 24.95
CA ARG A 430 11.65 13.35 25.48
C ARG A 430 10.45 12.40 25.40
N HIS A 431 10.32 11.67 24.29
CA HIS A 431 9.20 10.76 24.04
C HIS A 431 9.24 9.51 24.94
N CYS A 432 10.43 9.00 25.26
CA CYS A 432 10.61 7.86 26.14
C CYS A 432 10.32 8.21 27.61
N ARG A 433 10.70 9.42 28.06
CA ARG A 433 10.42 9.90 29.43
C ARG A 433 8.92 9.96 29.73
N VAL A 434 8.12 10.49 28.80
CA VAL A 434 6.66 10.61 28.96
C VAL A 434 5.99 9.25 29.18
N VAL A 435 6.44 8.22 28.47
CA VAL A 435 5.91 6.85 28.61
C VAL A 435 6.34 6.23 29.94
N LEU A 436 7.61 6.38 30.33
CA LEU A 436 8.13 5.90 31.61
C LEU A 436 7.37 6.53 32.80
N ASP A 437 7.18 7.84 32.79
CA ASP A 437 6.45 8.56 33.84
C ASP A 437 4.98 8.09 33.93
N THR A 438 4.35 7.81 32.79
CA THR A 438 2.96 7.32 32.74
C THR A 438 2.84 5.90 33.29
N LEU A 439 3.79 5.02 32.98
CA LEU A 439 3.85 3.68 33.54
C LEU A 439 4.07 3.71 35.06
N GLU A 440 4.88 4.64 35.57
CA GLU A 440 5.13 4.82 37.00
C GLU A 440 3.89 5.32 37.76
N ARG A 441 3.11 6.26 37.19
CA ARG A 441 1.87 6.78 37.81
C ARG A 441 0.76 5.72 37.91
N ARG A 442 0.70 4.75 37.00
CA ARG A 442 -0.29 3.65 37.06
C ARG A 442 -0.02 2.65 38.19
N HIS A 443 1.22 2.59 38.68
CA HIS A 443 1.65 1.68 39.75
C HIS A 443 1.69 2.32 41.14
N SER A 444 1.39 3.61 41.28
CA SER A 444 1.36 4.33 42.57
C SER A 444 -0.03 4.41 43.22
N VAL A 445 -1.05 3.77 42.66
CA VAL A 445 -2.39 3.73 43.25
C VAL A 445 -2.45 2.59 44.27
N SER A 446 -2.51 2.92 45.56
CA SER A 446 -2.76 1.91 46.61
C SER A 446 -4.17 1.36 46.47
N PRO A 447 -4.44 0.11 46.90
CA PRO A 447 -5.82 -0.35 47.02
C PRO A 447 -6.60 0.54 48.01
N PRO A 448 -7.92 0.71 47.85
CA PRO A 448 -8.74 1.42 48.82
C PRO A 448 -8.68 0.69 50.17
N PRO A 449 -8.78 1.41 51.30
CA PRO A 449 -8.71 0.78 52.61
C PRO A 449 -9.88 -0.20 52.79
N VAL A 450 -9.54 -1.39 53.28
CA VAL A 450 -10.51 -2.38 53.75
C VAL A 450 -11.20 -1.79 54.97
N VAL A 451 -12.51 -1.60 54.90
CA VAL A 451 -13.32 -1.24 56.07
C VAL A 451 -13.44 -2.49 56.94
N GLU A 452 -12.69 -2.53 58.04
CA GLU A 452 -12.93 -3.47 59.13
C GLU A 452 -14.29 -3.12 59.78
N ASN A 453 -15.27 -4.02 59.63
CA ASN A 453 -16.50 -3.95 60.42
C ASN A 453 -16.18 -4.35 61.86
N VAL A 454 -15.98 -3.34 62.70
CA VAL A 454 -16.11 -3.45 64.15
C VAL A 454 -17.57 -3.76 64.47
N GLY A 455 -17.82 -4.89 65.12
CA GLY A 455 -19.14 -5.23 65.64
C GLY A 455 -19.53 -4.31 66.80
N VAL A 456 -20.78 -3.84 66.80
CA VAL A 456 -21.48 -3.35 68.00
C VAL A 456 -22.94 -3.83 67.96
N GLU A 457 -23.44 -4.06 69.16
CA GLU A 457 -24.58 -4.82 69.64
C GLU A 457 -25.97 -4.39 69.17
N VAL A 458 -26.86 -5.38 69.27
CA VAL A 458 -28.32 -5.26 69.29
C VAL A 458 -28.76 -4.57 70.58
N MET A 459 -29.56 -3.51 70.50
CA MET A 459 -30.54 -3.14 71.53
C MET A 459 -31.71 -2.31 70.94
N GLY A 460 -32.89 -2.95 70.91
CA GLY A 460 -34.23 -2.43 71.19
C GLY A 460 -34.71 -1.04 70.74
N GLY A 461 -35.83 -1.06 69.99
CA GLY A 461 -37.08 -0.41 70.41
C GLY A 461 -37.43 0.95 69.81
N GLY A 462 -38.70 1.08 69.38
CA GLY A 462 -39.45 2.35 69.44
C GLY A 462 -39.98 2.89 68.11
N ASP A 463 -41.30 3.04 68.07
CA ASP A 463 -42.17 3.64 67.07
C ASP A 463 -41.72 5.00 66.50
N GLU A 464 -41.90 5.21 65.18
CA GLU A 464 -42.94 6.06 64.54
C GLU A 464 -42.88 5.95 63.01
#